data_AF-A0A1H0IXN9-F1
#
_entry.id   AF-A0A1H0IXN9-F1
#
_cell.length_a   1.000
_cell.length_b   1.000
_cell.length_c   1.000
_cell.angle_alpha   90.00
_cell.angle_beta   90.00
_cell.angle_gamma   90.00
#
_symmetry.space_group_name_H-M   'P 1'
#
loop_
_entity.id
_entity.type
_entity.pdbx_description
1 polymer ?
#
loop_
_entity_poly.entity_id
_entity_poly.type
_entity_poly.pdbx_seq_one_letter_code
_entity_poly.pdbx_strand_id
1 'polypeptide(L)'
;MSELRKILDELEQKPEVRPQGHMFGTVTIDGQVSQFTADHVYAHEQLDTLRFFGRQTDANDPEAFSVLLVQLQPRTITSGTYKVGGPHVVDISYWDTKTGVVLITDQGEVALNRSNTLERLFGVIDIQGSINGELALIRAQYDIRGWHVK
;
A
#
# COMPACT_ATOMS: atom_id res chain seq x y z
N MET A 1 -4.12 3.90 -20.83
CA MET A 1 -3.87 4.45 -19.48
C MET A 1 -4.20 3.35 -18.48
N SER A 2 -3.20 2.84 -17.74
CA SER A 2 -3.46 1.82 -16.71
C SER A 2 -4.31 2.41 -15.59
N GLU A 3 -5.13 1.59 -14.93
CA GLU A 3 -5.96 1.97 -13.77
C GLU A 3 -5.13 2.67 -12.69
N LEU A 4 -3.87 2.28 -12.47
CA LEU A 4 -2.99 2.96 -11.53
C LEU A 4 -2.68 4.40 -11.93
N ARG A 5 -2.43 4.69 -13.21
CA ARG A 5 -2.15 6.08 -13.59
C ARG A 5 -3.37 6.96 -13.33
N LYS A 6 -4.58 6.43 -13.55
CA LYS A 6 -5.81 7.12 -13.14
C LYS A 6 -5.90 7.29 -11.62
N ILE A 7 -5.60 6.24 -10.85
CA ILE A 7 -5.61 6.29 -9.38
C ILE A 7 -4.61 7.35 -8.88
N LEU A 8 -3.37 7.32 -9.37
CA LEU A 8 -2.33 8.30 -9.04
C LEU A 8 -2.73 9.71 -9.46
N ASP A 9 -3.21 9.90 -10.69
CA ASP A 9 -3.68 11.20 -11.20
C ASP A 9 -4.86 11.73 -10.36
N GLU A 10 -5.82 10.88 -9.97
CA GLU A 10 -6.96 11.23 -9.11
C GLU A 10 -6.52 11.66 -7.70
N LEU A 11 -5.45 11.06 -7.19
CA LEU A 11 -4.89 11.34 -5.86
C LEU A 11 -3.99 12.57 -5.86
N GLU A 12 -3.28 12.86 -6.95
CA GLU A 12 -2.50 14.09 -7.13
C GLU A 12 -3.41 15.32 -7.34
N GLN A 13 -4.60 15.14 -7.94
CA GLN A 13 -5.53 16.22 -8.25
C GLN A 13 -6.49 16.61 -7.10
N LYS A 14 -6.59 15.81 -6.02
CA LYS A 14 -7.44 16.11 -4.85
C LYS A 14 -6.59 16.56 -3.65
N PRO A 15 -6.33 17.88 -3.49
CA PRO A 15 -5.49 18.40 -2.40
C PRO A 15 -6.13 18.33 -1.01
N GLU A 16 -7.39 17.90 -0.89
CA GLU A 16 -8.07 17.74 0.39
C GLU A 16 -7.96 16.29 0.87
N VAL A 17 -7.49 16.15 2.11
CA VAL A 17 -7.21 14.90 2.87
C VAL A 17 -5.74 14.48 2.81
N ARG A 18 -4.91 15.10 3.67
CA ARG A 18 -3.56 14.60 4.02
C ARG A 18 -3.55 13.94 5.40
N PRO A 19 -3.79 12.63 5.51
CA PRO A 19 -3.12 11.85 6.53
C PRO A 19 -1.66 11.72 6.12
N GLN A 20 -0.75 12.16 7.00
CA GLN A 20 0.68 11.99 6.83
C GLN A 20 1.07 10.69 7.51
N GLY A 21 1.66 9.78 6.76
CA GLY A 21 2.09 8.49 7.26
C GLY A 21 3.36 8.03 6.57
N HIS A 22 4.05 7.12 7.22
CA HIS A 22 5.25 6.49 6.69
C HIS A 22 4.98 5.01 6.45
N MET A 23 5.61 4.47 5.42
CA MET A 23 5.66 3.03 5.17
C MET A 23 7.10 2.64 4.89
N PHE A 24 7.58 1.63 5.61
CA PHE A 24 8.95 1.15 5.46
C PHE A 24 8.98 -0.37 5.43
N GLY A 25 9.86 -0.93 4.61
CA GLY A 25 9.84 -2.36 4.39
C GLY A 25 10.93 -2.85 3.47
N THR A 26 10.78 -4.10 3.05
CA THR A 26 11.68 -4.78 2.14
C THR A 26 10.89 -5.42 1.01
N VAL A 27 11.41 -5.29 -0.20
CA VAL A 27 10.98 -6.00 -1.40
C VAL A 27 12.09 -6.98 -1.75
N THR A 28 11.79 -8.26 -1.75
CA THR A 28 12.71 -9.33 -2.15
C THR A 28 12.22 -9.92 -3.47
N ILE A 29 13.04 -9.89 -4.52
CA ILE A 29 12.73 -10.48 -5.82
C ILE A 29 13.96 -11.27 -6.26
N ASP A 30 13.79 -12.54 -6.62
CA ASP A 30 14.92 -13.41 -7.03
C ASP A 30 16.07 -13.41 -5.99
N GLY A 31 15.71 -13.47 -4.71
CA GLY A 31 16.65 -13.40 -3.58
C GLY A 31 17.34 -12.04 -3.37
N GLN A 32 17.14 -11.06 -4.25
CA GLN A 32 17.66 -9.70 -4.09
C GLN A 32 16.74 -8.86 -3.21
N VAL A 33 17.28 -8.33 -2.11
CA VAL A 33 16.54 -7.51 -1.14
C VAL A 33 16.77 -6.03 -1.42
N SER A 34 15.69 -5.29 -1.63
CA SER A 34 15.67 -3.82 -1.74
C SER A 34 14.84 -3.21 -0.62
N GLN A 35 15.22 -2.02 -0.16
CA GLN A 35 14.44 -1.26 0.81
C GLN A 35 13.30 -0.55 0.12
N PHE A 36 12.13 -0.55 0.76
CA PHE A 36 10.99 0.27 0.39
C PHE A 36 10.76 1.34 1.47
N THR A 37 10.78 2.62 1.10
CA THR A 37 10.55 3.74 2.02
C THR A 37 9.65 4.77 1.35
N ALA A 38 8.45 4.95 1.91
CA ALA A 38 7.51 5.97 1.50
C ALA A 38 7.25 6.94 2.66
N ASP A 39 7.59 8.21 2.46
CA ASP A 39 7.40 9.29 3.44
C ASP A 39 5.98 9.86 3.45
N HIS A 40 5.17 9.47 2.47
CA HIS A 40 3.78 9.83 2.36
C HIS A 40 2.95 8.57 2.05
N VAL A 41 2.14 8.18 3.04
CA VAL A 41 1.07 7.21 2.86
C VAL A 41 -0.24 7.97 2.72
N TYR A 42 -0.81 7.92 1.53
CA TYR A 42 -2.11 8.54 1.27
C TYR A 42 -3.19 7.53 1.57
N ALA A 43 -4.21 7.95 2.30
CA ALA A 43 -5.39 7.13 2.52
C ALA A 43 -6.61 7.87 1.97
N HIS A 44 -7.37 7.20 1.11
CA HIS A 44 -8.57 7.76 0.49
C HIS A 44 -9.78 6.87 0.82
N GLU A 45 -10.86 7.53 1.19
CA GLU A 45 -12.15 6.88 1.42
C GLU A 45 -12.93 6.92 0.11
N GLN A 46 -12.89 5.82 -0.65
CA GLN A 46 -13.73 5.65 -1.84
C GLN A 46 -14.89 4.74 -1.47
N LEU A 47 -16.10 5.32 -1.43
CA LEU A 47 -17.37 4.64 -1.13
C LEU A 47 -17.28 3.77 0.13
N ASP A 48 -17.09 2.46 -0.07
CA ASP A 48 -17.15 1.40 0.95
C ASP A 48 -15.79 0.79 1.30
N THR A 49 -14.68 1.36 0.80
CA THR A 49 -13.33 0.80 0.99
C THR A 49 -12.40 1.74 1.75
N LEU A 50 -11.51 1.14 2.55
CA LEU A 50 -10.33 1.79 3.10
C LEU A 50 -9.18 1.53 2.13
N ARG A 51 -8.74 2.56 1.39
CA ARG A 51 -7.57 2.47 0.51
C ARG A 51 -6.42 3.25 1.11
N PHE A 52 -5.23 2.68 1.14
CA PHE A 52 -4.00 3.41 1.43
C PHE A 52 -2.81 2.89 0.63
N PHE A 53 -1.82 3.75 0.35
CA PHE A 53 -0.61 3.33 -0.35
C PHE A 53 0.60 4.17 0.04
N GLY A 54 1.78 3.56 0.03
CA GLY A 54 3.05 4.27 0.07
C GLY A 54 3.62 4.45 -1.34
N ARG A 55 4.20 5.62 -1.63
CA ARG A 55 4.98 5.87 -2.85
C ARG A 55 6.43 6.22 -2.49
N GLN A 56 7.37 5.55 -3.14
CA GLN A 56 8.80 5.86 -3.10
C GLN A 56 9.23 6.38 -4.47
N THR A 57 9.78 7.59 -4.54
CA THR A 57 10.34 8.14 -5.78
C THR A 57 11.86 7.90 -5.83
N ASP A 58 12.42 7.63 -7.00
CA ASP A 58 13.88 7.57 -7.18
C ASP A 58 14.47 8.98 -7.09
N ALA A 59 15.51 9.15 -6.26
CA ALA A 59 16.14 10.45 -6.06
C ALA A 59 16.83 10.99 -7.34
N ASN A 60 17.20 10.10 -8.26
CA ASN A 60 17.88 10.45 -9.51
C ASN A 60 16.94 10.56 -10.70
N ASP A 61 15.72 10.01 -10.59
CA ASP A 61 14.69 10.05 -11.63
C ASP A 61 13.29 10.20 -11.00
N PRO A 62 12.76 11.43 -10.94
CA PRO A 62 11.44 11.70 -10.35
C PRO A 62 10.27 11.00 -11.04
N GLU A 63 10.43 10.57 -12.29
CA GLU A 63 9.42 9.80 -13.04
C GLU A 63 9.46 8.31 -12.68
N ALA A 64 10.59 7.83 -12.13
CA ALA A 64 10.73 6.49 -11.60
C ALA A 64 10.24 6.42 -10.15
N PHE A 65 9.30 5.51 -9.87
CA PHE A 65 8.74 5.35 -8.54
C PHE A 65 8.26 3.91 -8.30
N SER A 66 8.20 3.54 -7.03
CA SER A 66 7.53 2.32 -6.58
C SER A 66 6.31 2.65 -5.72
N VAL A 67 5.26 1.83 -5.80
CA VAL A 67 4.02 1.96 -5.03
C VAL A 67 3.70 0.63 -4.37
N LEU A 68 3.30 0.67 -3.10
CA LEU A 68 2.63 -0.44 -2.43
C LEU A 68 1.21 0.02 -2.04
N LEU A 69 0.21 -0.53 -2.71
CA LEU A 69 -1.21 -0.21 -2.55
C LEU A 69 -1.92 -1.30 -1.75
N VAL A 70 -2.77 -0.88 -0.83
CA VAL A 70 -3.68 -1.74 -0.07
C VAL A 70 -5.10 -1.20 -0.15
N GLN A 71 -6.06 -2.09 -0.39
CA GLN A 71 -7.48 -1.78 -0.35
C GLN A 71 -8.23 -2.81 0.50
N LEU A 72 -8.89 -2.33 1.55
CA LEU A 72 -9.65 -3.14 2.50
C LEU A 72 -11.15 -2.80 2.45
N GLN A 73 -12.00 -3.78 2.78
CA GLN A 73 -13.46 -3.60 2.87
C GLN A 73 -14.02 -4.30 4.13
N PRO A 74 -14.96 -3.68 4.87
CA PRO A 74 -15.54 -2.34 4.63
C PRO A 74 -14.57 -1.21 5.01
N ARG A 75 -14.88 0.03 4.63
CA ARG A 75 -14.16 1.24 5.06
C ARG A 75 -13.98 1.31 6.58
N THR A 76 -14.96 0.82 7.33
CA THR A 76 -14.98 0.78 8.80
C THR A 76 -14.33 -0.46 9.40
N ILE A 77 -13.58 -1.24 8.60
CA ILE A 77 -12.91 -2.46 9.03
C ILE A 77 -12.13 -2.24 10.34
N THR A 78 -12.35 -3.14 11.29
CA THR A 78 -11.77 -3.07 12.63
C THR A 78 -10.31 -3.51 12.63
N SER A 79 -9.63 -3.39 13.77
CA SER A 79 -8.32 -4.00 13.94
C SER A 79 -8.40 -5.53 13.77
N GLY A 80 -7.35 -6.12 13.17
CA GLY A 80 -7.27 -7.55 12.89
C GLY A 80 -6.22 -7.87 11.84
N THR A 81 -6.02 -9.15 11.58
CA THR A 81 -5.18 -9.64 10.48
C THR A 81 -6.06 -10.24 9.40
N TYR A 82 -5.92 -9.73 8.18
CA TYR A 82 -6.77 -10.06 7.06
C TYR A 82 -5.95 -10.75 5.97
N LYS A 83 -6.36 -11.96 5.58
CA LYS A 83 -5.71 -12.69 4.50
C LYS A 83 -5.97 -12.00 3.16
N VAL A 84 -4.95 -11.91 2.34
CA VAL A 84 -5.09 -11.54 0.94
C VAL A 84 -5.91 -12.63 0.23
N GLY A 85 -6.76 -12.25 -0.73
CA GLY A 85 -7.76 -13.14 -1.34
C GLY A 85 -8.95 -13.48 -0.43
N GLY A 86 -8.95 -12.99 0.82
CA GLY A 86 -10.08 -13.08 1.73
C GLY A 86 -11.14 -12.01 1.45
N PRO A 87 -12.32 -12.08 2.12
CA PRO A 87 -13.45 -11.18 1.86
C PRO A 87 -13.20 -9.71 2.22
N HIS A 88 -12.10 -9.43 2.93
CA HIS A 88 -11.78 -8.12 3.48
C HIS A 88 -10.61 -7.42 2.78
N VAL A 89 -9.80 -8.13 2.00
CA VAL A 89 -8.70 -7.55 1.22
C VAL A 89 -9.15 -7.54 -0.23
N VAL A 90 -9.58 -6.37 -0.70
CA VAL A 90 -10.11 -6.20 -2.05
C VAL A 90 -8.98 -6.21 -3.08
N ASP A 91 -7.89 -5.51 -2.76
CA ASP A 91 -6.71 -5.44 -3.61
C ASP A 91 -5.47 -5.20 -2.78
N ILE A 92 -4.37 -5.79 -3.22
CA ILE A 92 -3.03 -5.48 -2.75
C ILE A 92 -2.06 -5.64 -3.89
N SER A 93 -1.25 -4.62 -4.12
CA SER A 93 -0.31 -4.67 -5.23
C SER A 93 0.93 -3.82 -5.01
N TYR A 94 2.03 -4.30 -5.58
CA TYR A 94 3.31 -3.60 -5.62
C TYR A 94 3.73 -3.36 -7.06
N TRP A 95 4.14 -2.12 -7.35
CA TRP A 95 4.46 -1.66 -8.69
C TRP A 95 5.77 -0.91 -8.61
N ASP A 96 6.70 -1.17 -9.53
CA ASP A 96 7.95 -0.42 -9.67
C ASP A 96 8.10 0.00 -11.13
N THR A 97 7.97 1.30 -11.40
CA THR A 97 8.04 1.83 -12.76
C THR A 97 9.45 1.81 -13.33
N LYS A 98 10.49 1.77 -12.49
CA LYS A 98 11.88 1.71 -12.93
C LYS A 98 12.21 0.38 -13.59
N THR A 99 11.74 -0.71 -12.98
CA THR A 99 11.99 -2.07 -13.44
C THR A 99 10.83 -2.64 -14.27
N GLY A 100 9.67 -1.97 -14.27
CA GLY A 100 8.44 -2.46 -14.88
C GLY A 100 7.79 -3.60 -14.09
N VAL A 101 8.26 -3.86 -12.87
CA VAL A 101 7.75 -4.93 -12.02
C VAL A 101 6.36 -4.59 -11.51
N VAL A 102 5.45 -5.57 -11.60
CA VAL A 102 4.12 -5.51 -11.01
C VAL A 102 3.85 -6.85 -10.31
N LEU A 103 3.51 -6.77 -9.02
CA LEU A 103 3.01 -7.88 -8.24
C LEU A 103 1.56 -7.58 -7.86
N ILE A 104 0.65 -8.43 -8.33
CA ILE A 104 -0.72 -8.55 -7.83
C ILE A 104 -0.82 -9.97 -7.30
N THR A 105 -1.29 -10.12 -6.06
CA THR A 105 -1.27 -11.44 -5.41
C THR A 105 -2.52 -11.66 -4.56
N ASP A 106 -2.89 -12.94 -4.42
CA ASP A 106 -3.89 -13.43 -3.49
C ASP A 106 -3.27 -14.09 -2.24
N GLN A 107 -1.93 -14.03 -2.09
CA GLN A 107 -1.18 -14.65 -1.01
C GLN A 107 -0.59 -13.61 -0.04
N GLY A 108 -0.76 -13.87 1.25
CA GLY A 108 -0.23 -13.05 2.34
C GLY A 108 -1.30 -12.54 3.29
N GLU A 109 -0.97 -11.50 4.04
CA GLU A 109 -1.86 -10.85 4.99
C GLU A 109 -1.57 -9.37 5.21
N VAL A 110 -2.59 -8.66 5.68
CA VAL A 110 -2.52 -7.28 6.15
C VAL A 110 -2.98 -7.28 7.61
N ALA A 111 -2.05 -7.01 8.52
CA ALA A 111 -2.35 -6.71 9.91
C ALA A 111 -2.67 -5.23 10.06
N LEU A 112 -3.87 -4.91 10.55
CA LEU A 112 -4.35 -3.56 10.78
C LEU A 112 -4.63 -3.34 12.27
N ASN A 113 -4.08 -2.27 12.82
CA ASN A 113 -4.48 -1.70 14.09
C ASN A 113 -5.09 -0.32 13.85
N ARG A 114 -6.37 -0.18 14.18
CA ARG A 114 -7.11 1.07 14.18
C ARG A 114 -7.23 1.59 15.61
N SER A 115 -6.72 2.79 15.86
CA SER A 115 -6.88 3.49 17.12
C SER A 115 -7.61 4.81 16.90
N ASN A 116 -8.86 4.88 17.33
CA ASN A 116 -9.66 6.10 17.24
C ASN A 116 -9.15 7.18 18.19
N THR A 117 -8.65 6.79 19.38
CA THR A 117 -8.09 7.72 20.37
C THR A 117 -6.80 8.37 19.89
N LEU A 118 -5.99 7.64 19.12
CA LEU A 118 -4.74 8.16 18.55
C LEU A 118 -4.92 8.69 17.12
N GLU A 119 -6.14 8.60 16.56
CA GLU A 119 -6.46 8.96 15.17
C GLU A 119 -5.46 8.34 14.19
N ARG A 120 -5.23 7.04 14.36
CA ARG A 120 -4.10 6.33 13.75
C ARG A 120 -4.51 4.97 13.19
N LEU A 121 -3.99 4.66 12.00
CA LEU A 121 -3.93 3.30 11.45
C LEU A 121 -2.48 2.87 11.38
N PHE A 122 -2.16 1.69 11.88
CA PHE A 122 -0.80 1.16 11.79
C PHE A 122 -0.79 -0.35 11.74
N GLY A 123 0.26 -0.93 11.18
CA GLY A 123 0.23 -2.36 10.92
C GLY A 123 1.38 -2.85 10.06
N VAL A 124 1.18 -4.06 9.54
CA VAL A 124 2.15 -4.77 8.70
C VAL A 124 1.44 -5.34 7.50
N ILE A 125 2.08 -5.21 6.35
CA ILE A 125 1.77 -5.88 5.10
C ILE A 125 2.81 -6.97 4.93
N ASP A 126 2.37 -8.20 4.69
CA ASP A 126 3.25 -9.32 4.35
C ASP A 126 2.61 -10.07 3.18
N ILE A 127 3.16 -9.89 1.98
CA ILE A 127 2.64 -10.48 0.75
C ILE A 127 3.71 -11.23 -0.01
N GLN A 128 3.29 -12.26 -0.74
CA GLN A 128 4.17 -13.05 -1.56
C GLN A 128 3.53 -13.37 -2.90
N GLY A 129 4.32 -13.65 -3.92
CA GLY A 129 3.81 -14.14 -5.19
C GLY A 129 4.95 -14.40 -6.17
N SER A 130 4.67 -14.29 -7.46
CA SER A 130 5.68 -14.48 -8.49
C SER A 130 5.80 -13.29 -9.42
N ILE A 131 7.04 -12.88 -9.70
CA ILE A 131 7.37 -11.86 -10.68
C ILE A 131 8.31 -12.53 -11.70
N ASN A 132 7.89 -12.63 -12.96
CA ASN A 132 8.62 -13.30 -14.02
C ASN A 132 9.00 -14.77 -13.73
N GLY A 133 8.19 -15.48 -12.94
CA GLY A 133 8.46 -16.87 -12.54
C GLY A 133 9.28 -17.01 -11.26
N GLU A 134 9.86 -15.92 -10.76
CA GLU A 134 10.64 -15.91 -9.53
C GLU A 134 9.79 -15.55 -8.32
N LEU A 135 10.16 -16.09 -7.15
CA LEU A 135 9.50 -15.75 -5.89
C LEU A 135 9.75 -14.27 -5.56
N ALA A 136 8.66 -13.57 -5.24
CA ALA A 136 8.69 -12.22 -4.71
C ALA A 136 8.05 -12.19 -3.32
N LEU A 137 8.71 -11.50 -2.37
CA LEU A 137 8.25 -11.30 -1.00
C LEU A 137 8.30 -9.82 -0.67
N ILE A 138 7.20 -9.26 -0.19
CA ILE A 138 7.11 -7.85 0.19
C ILE A 138 6.58 -7.76 1.60
N ARG A 139 7.39 -7.15 2.46
CA ARG A 139 7.02 -6.91 3.86
C ARG A 139 7.19 -5.44 4.19
N ALA A 140 6.13 -4.78 4.60
CA ALA A 140 6.17 -3.36 4.94
C ALA A 140 5.35 -3.06 6.20
N GLN A 141 5.91 -2.23 7.09
CA GLN A 141 5.16 -1.64 8.19
C GLN A 141 4.61 -0.30 7.76
N TYR A 142 3.43 0.05 8.24
CA TYR A 142 2.83 1.36 7.96
C TYR A 142 2.34 2.03 9.24
N ASP A 143 2.40 3.36 9.24
CA ASP A 143 1.86 4.25 10.26
C ASP A 143 1.20 5.44 9.57
N ILE A 144 -0.12 5.59 9.71
CA ILE A 144 -0.94 6.63 9.11
C ILE A 144 -1.61 7.42 10.24
N ARG A 145 -1.35 8.72 10.32
CA ARG A 145 -1.90 9.62 11.35
C ARG A 145 -2.94 10.58 10.80
N GLY A 146 -3.76 11.14 11.70
CA GLY A 146 -4.85 12.05 11.33
C GLY A 146 -6.01 11.31 10.66
N TRP A 147 -6.13 10.01 10.94
CA TRP A 147 -7.20 9.18 10.42
C TRP A 147 -8.48 9.38 11.24
N HIS A 148 -9.42 10.16 10.71
CA HIS A 148 -10.77 10.27 11.26
C HIS A 148 -11.75 9.51 10.37
N VAL A 149 -12.51 8.59 10.96
CA VAL A 149 -13.74 8.10 10.34
C VAL A 149 -14.79 9.20 10.55
N LYS A 150 -15.07 10.00 9.53
CA LYS A 150 -16.30 10.82 9.51
C LYS A 150 -17.50 9.96 9.13
#